data_AF-A0A1E7L2T3-F1
#
_entry.id   AF-A0A1E7L2T3-F1
#
_cell.length_a   1.000
_cell.length_b   1.000
_cell.length_c   1.000
_cell.angle_alpha   90.00
_cell.angle_beta   90.00
_cell.angle_gamma   90.00
#
_symmetry.space_group_name_H-M   'P 1'
#
loop_
_entity.id
_entity.type
_entity.pdbx_description
1 polymer ?
#
loop_
_entity_poly.entity_id
_entity_poly.type
_entity_poly.pdbx_seq_one_letter_code
_entity_poly.pdbx_strand_id
1 'polypeptide(L)' 'MTHSAEDPEHVTLMAAGELREALTALERGDHVTAASGLMAIDAASWRAIERRLVTVGGSLLELLAALGQAA' A
#
# COMPACT_ATOMS: atom_id res chain seq x y z
N MET A 1 -31.62 -5.34 -6.11
CA MET A 1 -30.21 -5.03 -6.42
C MET A 1 -29.45 -5.09 -5.10
N THR A 2 -29.03 -6.28 -4.72
CA THR A 2 -28.30 -6.51 -3.46
C THR A 2 -26.84 -6.14 -3.71
N HIS A 3 -26.38 -5.00 -3.17
CA HIS A 3 -24.95 -4.75 -3.06
C HIS A 3 -24.38 -5.78 -2.08
N SER A 4 -23.70 -6.80 -2.61
CA SER A 4 -22.89 -7.71 -1.80
C SER A 4 -21.77 -6.92 -1.13
N ALA A 5 -21.56 -7.16 0.16
CA ALA A 5 -20.54 -6.53 0.99
C ALA A 5 -19.11 -7.04 0.69
N GLU A 6 -18.80 -7.32 -0.58
CA GLU A 6 -17.65 -8.13 -0.99
C GLU A 6 -17.11 -7.67 -2.35
N ASP A 7 -16.82 -6.37 -2.50
CA ASP A 7 -16.01 -5.91 -3.62
C ASP A 7 -14.54 -5.87 -3.15
N PRO A 8 -13.78 -6.97 -3.30
CA PRO A 8 -12.41 -7.05 -2.81
C PRO A 8 -11.50 -6.03 -3.49
N GLU A 9 -11.95 -5.33 -4.55
CA GLU A 9 -11.11 -4.50 -5.41
C GLU A 9 -10.97 -3.05 -4.94
N HIS A 10 -11.71 -2.61 -3.92
CA HIS A 10 -11.65 -1.21 -3.48
C HIS A 10 -10.50 -0.95 -2.50
N VAL A 11 -9.55 -0.11 -2.92
CA VAL A 11 -8.62 0.55 -1.98
C VAL A 11 -9.33 1.76 -1.41
N THR A 12 -9.42 1.83 -0.08
CA THR A 12 -10.01 2.99 0.59
C THR A 12 -9.09 4.21 0.46
N LEU A 13 -9.67 5.42 0.49
CA LEU A 13 -8.87 6.66 0.50
C LEU A 13 -7.96 6.74 1.72
N MET A 14 -8.40 6.20 2.86
CA MET A 14 -7.59 6.08 4.07
C MET A 14 -6.37 5.21 3.82
N ALA A 15 -6.54 3.98 3.32
CA ALA A 15 -5.42 3.09 3.02
C ALA A 15 -4.46 3.66 1.98
N ALA A 16 -4.96 4.37 0.96
CA ALA A 16 -4.10 5.07 0.01
C ALA A 16 -3.30 6.22 0.66
N GLY A 17 -3.91 6.93 1.62
CA GLY A 17 -3.25 7.96 2.43
C GLY A 17 -2.14 7.38 3.30
N GLU A 18 -2.45 6.34 4.07
CA GLU A 18 -1.49 5.63 4.92
C GLU A 18 -0.33 5.06 4.12
N LEU A 19 -0.60 4.48 2.94
CA LEU A 19 0.45 3.98 2.05
C LEU A 19 1.37 5.12 1.63
N ARG A 20 0.82 6.24 1.14
CA ARG A 20 1.61 7.39 0.70
C ARG A 20 2.46 7.96 1.83
N GLU A 21 1.89 8.11 3.03
CA GLU A 21 2.62 8.58 4.21
C GLU A 21 3.76 7.64 4.58
N ALA A 22 3.51 6.32 4.56
CA ALA A 22 4.53 5.33 4.83
C ALA A 22 5.69 5.37 3.82
N LEU A 23 5.40 5.52 2.51
CA LEU A 23 6.44 5.66 1.49
C LEU A 23 7.23 6.96 1.69
N THR A 24 6.55 8.06 1.99
CA THR A 24 7.20 9.36 2.24
C THR A 24 8.10 9.31 3.49
N ALA A 25 7.67 8.62 4.54
CA ALA A 25 8.47 8.41 5.75
C ALA A 25 9.72 7.56 5.44
N LEU A 26 9.56 6.53 4.61
CA LEU A 26 10.67 5.67 4.17
C LEU A 26 11.72 6.47 3.39
N GLU A 27 11.30 7.36 2.47
CA GLU A 27 12.22 8.27 1.75
C GLU A 27 13.00 9.21 2.68
N ARG A 28 12.44 9.55 3.85
CA ARG A 28 13.12 10.38 4.87
C ARG A 28 14.01 9.56 5.81
N GLY A 29 14.09 8.25 5.63
CA GLY A 29 14.79 7.33 6.55
C GLY A 29 14.05 7.08 7.86
N ASP A 30 12.80 7.52 7.99
CA ASP A 30 11.95 7.28 9.16
C ASP A 30 11.24 5.94 9.04
N HIS A 31 12.01 4.89 9.31
CA HIS A 31 11.55 3.50 9.25
C HIS A 31 10.43 3.18 10.26
N VAL A 32 10.35 3.91 11.38
CA VAL A 32 9.34 3.67 12.42
C VAL A 32 7.97 4.17 11.96
N THR A 33 7.93 5.41 11.44
CA THR A 33 6.70 5.97 10.87
C THR A 33 6.26 5.18 9.64
N ALA A 34 7.22 4.77 8.79
CA ALA A 34 6.93 3.91 7.64
C ALA A 34 6.27 2.58 8.06
N ALA A 35 6.87 1.85 9.01
CA ALA A 35 6.29 0.60 9.50
C ALA A 35 4.90 0.80 10.13
N SER A 36 4.70 1.89 10.86
CA SER A 36 3.42 2.20 11.51
C SER A 36 2.30 2.46 10.49
N GLY A 37 2.57 3.25 9.45
CA GLY A 37 1.61 3.50 8.38
C GLY A 37 1.26 2.23 7.58
N LEU A 38 2.24 1.34 7.35
CA LEU A 38 1.98 0.03 6.71
C LEU A 38 1.08 -0.87 7.57
N MET A 39 1.25 -0.85 8.90
CA MET A 39 0.43 -1.62 9.84
C MET A 39 -0.99 -1.05 10.01
N ALA A 40 -1.20 0.23 9.70
CA ALA A 40 -2.52 0.87 9.75
C ALA A 40 -3.44 0.47 8.58
N ILE A 41 -2.87 -0.04 7.47
CA ILE A 41 -3.62 -0.49 6.30
C ILE A 41 -4.28 -1.84 6.59
N ASP A 42 -5.58 -1.92 6.36
CA ASP A 42 -6.34 -3.15 6.54
C ASP A 42 -5.99 -4.23 5.48
N ALA A 43 -6.23 -5.49 5.85
CA ALA A 43 -5.86 -6.62 4.99
C ALA A 43 -6.58 -6.66 3.63
N ALA A 44 -7.79 -6.11 3.53
CA ALA A 44 -8.52 -6.07 2.26
C ALA A 44 -7.90 -5.03 1.32
N SER A 45 -7.59 -3.84 1.84
CA SER A 45 -6.85 -2.81 1.12
C SER A 45 -5.47 -3.29 0.67
N TRP A 46 -4.74 -4.02 1.52
CA TRP A 46 -3.45 -4.62 1.12
C TRP A 46 -3.56 -5.54 -0.09
N ARG A 47 -4.51 -6.49 -0.06
CA ARG A 47 -4.74 -7.41 -1.18
C ARG A 47 -5.16 -6.67 -2.45
N ALA A 48 -5.92 -5.59 -2.32
CA ALA A 48 -6.33 -4.77 -3.46
C ALA A 48 -5.16 -3.96 -4.05
N ILE A 49 -4.19 -3.54 -3.23
CA ILE A 49 -2.93 -2.93 -3.69
C ILE A 49 -2.08 -3.96 -4.41
N GLU A 50 -1.86 -5.14 -3.83
CA GLU A 50 -1.06 -6.22 -4.43
C GLU A 50 -1.60 -6.63 -5.81
N ARG A 51 -2.91 -6.80 -5.95
CA ARG A 51 -3.52 -7.12 -7.25
C ARG A 51 -3.29 -6.01 -8.29
N ARG A 52 -3.42 -4.74 -7.90
CA ARG A 52 -3.14 -3.61 -8.81
C ARG A 52 -1.68 -3.59 -9.25
N LEU A 53 -0.75 -3.88 -8.35
CA LEU A 53 0.68 -3.99 -8.68
C LEU A 53 0.93 -5.11 -9.69
N VAL A 54 0.34 -6.29 -9.48
CA VAL A 54 0.42 -7.40 -10.43
C VAL A 54 -0.15 -7.01 -11.80
N THR A 55 -1.28 -6.29 -11.84
CA THR A 55 -1.88 -5.83 -13.11
C THR A 55 -0.95 -4.90 -13.89
N VAL A 56 -0.14 -4.09 -13.23
CA VAL A 56 0.86 -3.22 -13.89
C VAL A 56 2.21 -3.92 -14.13
N GLY A 57 2.29 -5.22 -13.89
CA GLY A 57 3.50 -6.03 -14.08
C GLY A 57 4.55 -5.88 -12.98
N GLY A 58 4.19 -5.28 -11.84
CA GLY A 58 5.09 -5.07 -10.71
C GLY A 58 4.79 -5.97 -9.51
N SER A 59 5.60 -5.82 -8.47
CA SER A 59 5.35 -6.45 -7.17
C SER A 59 5.59 -5.46 -6.03
N LEU A 60 5.05 -5.77 -4.85
CA LEU A 60 5.29 -4.96 -3.66
C LEU A 60 6.78 -4.91 -3.30
N LEU A 61 7.50 -6.02 -3.49
CA LEU A 61 8.94 -6.07 -3.23
C LEU A 61 9.73 -5.17 -4.20
N GLU A 62 9.36 -5.16 -5.48
CA GLU A 62 9.99 -4.28 -6.47
C GLU A 62 9.72 -2.80 -6.16
N LEU A 63 8.50 -2.47 -5.73
CA LEU A 63 8.15 -1.12 -5.30
C LEU A 63 9.00 -0.67 -4.10
N LEU A 64 9.14 -1.53 -3.08
CA LEU A 64 9.94 -1.24 -1.89
C LEU A 64 11.44 -1.17 -2.21
N ALA A 65 11.94 -2.04 -3.10
CA ALA A 65 13.32 -2.01 -3.56
C ALA A 65 13.63 -0.70 -4.30
N ALA A 66 12.74 -0.25 -5.19
CA ALA A 66 12.89 1.01 -5.91
C ALA A 66 12.97 2.22 -4.97
N LEU A 67 12.20 2.21 -3.87
CA LEU A 67 12.25 3.26 -2.85
C LEU A 67 13.52 3.23 -2.01
N GLY A 68 14.02 2.04 -1.66
CA GLY A 68 15.28 1.89 -0.93
C GLY A 68 16.52 2.27 -1.75
N GLN A 69 16.43 2.28 -3.08
CA GLN A 69 17.51 2.73 -3.97
C GLN A 69 17.48 4.23 -4.28
N ALA A 70 16.41 4.94 -3.91
CA ALA A 70 16.24 6.38 -4.12
C ALA A 70 16.75 7.24 -2.95
N ALA A 71 17.29 6.62 -1.90
CA ALA A 71 17.81 7.25 -0.68
C ALA A 71 19.34 7.43 -0.71
#